data_AF-A0A316RIB7-F1
#
_entry.id   AF-A0A316RIB7-F1
#
_cell.length_a   1.000
_cell.length_b   1.000
_cell.length_c   1.000
_cell.angle_alpha   90.00
_cell.angle_beta   90.00
_cell.angle_gamma   90.00
#
_symmetry.space_group_name_H-M   'P 1'
#
loop_
_entity.id
_entity.type
_entity.pdbx_description
1 polymer ?
#
loop_
_entity_poly.entity_id
_entity_poly.type
_entity_poly.pdbx_seq_one_letter_code
_entity_poly.pdbx_strand_id
1 'polypeptide(L)'
;MCSPQQDFDQAWNRLVSKGDAGIGEKGKSFTPVGLRHDVKETGPLYHGTKADLPVGALLTPGYPSNYGARRIARYVYLTATLDGAVLAAELADGEGPGRVYLVEPTGPIEDDPNVTDQKFPGNPSRSYRTGDPLRIIGEVTGWQGHPPAVLDRIRERMRQAAREGIEAINE
;
A
#
# COMPACT_ATOMS: atom_id res chain seq x y z
N MET A 1 -26.51 -13.24 -9.27
CA MET A 1 -25.73 -13.11 -8.03
C MET A 1 -24.28 -13.32 -8.42
N CYS A 2 -23.44 -12.28 -8.41
CA CYS A 2 -21.99 -12.44 -8.68
C CYS A 2 -21.36 -13.25 -7.55
N SER A 3 -20.39 -14.10 -7.87
CA SER A 3 -19.65 -14.86 -6.87
C SER A 3 -18.73 -13.93 -6.08
N PRO A 4 -18.56 -14.12 -4.75
CA PRO A 4 -17.61 -13.37 -3.93
C PRO A 4 -16.16 -13.39 -4.45
N GLN A 5 -15.82 -14.38 -5.27
CA GLN A 5 -14.54 -14.45 -5.97
C GLN A 5 -14.43 -13.38 -7.07
N GLN A 6 -15.51 -13.16 -7.82
CA GLN A 6 -15.56 -12.18 -8.90
C GLN A 6 -15.52 -10.75 -8.36
N ASP A 7 -16.14 -10.49 -7.21
CA ASP A 7 -16.11 -9.16 -6.57
C ASP A 7 -14.71 -8.83 -6.04
N PHE A 8 -13.99 -9.82 -5.49
CA PHE A 8 -12.59 -9.67 -5.12
C PHE A 8 -11.70 -9.41 -6.33
N ASP A 9 -11.84 -10.22 -7.40
CA ASP A 9 -11.05 -10.03 -8.60
C ASP A 9 -11.38 -8.70 -9.28
N GLN A 10 -12.63 -8.23 -9.20
CA GLN A 10 -13.03 -6.93 -9.72
C GLN A 10 -12.50 -5.75 -8.88
N ALA A 11 -12.56 -5.83 -7.55
CA ALA A 11 -11.98 -4.83 -6.66
C ALA A 11 -10.46 -4.78 -6.80
N TRP A 12 -9.81 -5.95 -6.86
CA TRP A 12 -8.39 -6.08 -7.11
C TRP A 12 -8.01 -5.56 -8.51
N ASN A 13 -8.80 -5.84 -9.53
CA ASN A 13 -8.59 -5.29 -10.87
C ASN A 13 -8.77 -3.77 -10.90
N ARG A 14 -9.68 -3.19 -10.11
CA ARG A 14 -9.81 -1.74 -9.96
C ARG A 14 -8.56 -1.13 -9.31
N LEU A 15 -8.02 -1.75 -8.26
CA LEU A 15 -6.75 -1.37 -7.61
C LEU A 15 -5.59 -1.25 -8.61
N VAL A 16 -5.47 -2.21 -9.53
CA VAL A 16 -4.36 -2.27 -10.50
C VAL A 16 -4.64 -1.56 -11.84
N SER A 17 -5.89 -1.23 -12.15
CA SER A 17 -6.28 -0.70 -13.48
C SER A 17 -6.74 0.76 -13.47
N LYS A 18 -7.11 1.34 -12.32
CA LYS A 18 -7.53 2.74 -12.23
C LYS A 18 -6.55 3.59 -11.43
N GLY A 19 -5.41 3.85 -12.04
CA GLY A 19 -4.68 5.09 -11.81
C GLY A 19 -5.22 6.18 -12.75
N ASP A 20 -6.16 6.99 -12.29
CA ASP A 20 -6.51 8.24 -12.97
C ASP A 20 -5.40 9.26 -12.62
N ALA A 21 -4.72 9.98 -13.51
CA ALA A 21 -4.86 10.16 -14.94
C ALA A 21 -3.54 10.70 -15.56
N GLY A 22 -3.33 10.44 -16.86
CA GLY A 22 -2.61 11.37 -17.74
C GLY A 22 -1.31 10.87 -18.38
N ILE A 23 -1.38 9.95 -19.34
CA ILE A 23 -1.12 10.17 -20.79
C ILE A 23 -1.19 8.82 -21.51
N GLY A 24 -1.91 8.78 -22.63
CA GLY A 24 -2.13 7.57 -23.40
C GLY A 24 -0.85 7.04 -24.03
N GLU A 25 -0.43 5.85 -23.65
CA GLU A 25 0.36 4.97 -24.50
C GLU A 25 -0.23 3.56 -24.43
N LYS A 26 -0.65 3.06 -25.59
CA LYS A 26 -1.10 1.69 -25.78
C LYS A 26 0.01 0.74 -25.33
N GLY A 27 -0.35 -0.22 -24.47
CA GLY A 27 0.31 -1.52 -24.31
C GLY A 27 1.83 -1.53 -24.49
N LYS A 28 2.57 -0.93 -23.54
CA LYS A 28 3.99 -1.29 -23.40
C LYS A 28 4.03 -2.72 -22.87
N SER A 29 4.73 -3.62 -23.58
CA SER A 29 5.04 -4.95 -23.06
C SER A 29 5.77 -4.76 -21.73
N PHE A 30 5.15 -5.16 -20.64
CA PHE A 30 5.76 -5.06 -19.34
C PHE A 30 6.90 -6.09 -19.26
N THR A 31 8.13 -5.62 -19.38
CA THR A 31 9.32 -6.44 -19.07
C THR A 31 9.43 -6.48 -17.55
N PRO A 32 9.57 -7.66 -16.91
CA PRO A 32 9.86 -7.75 -15.49
C PRO A 32 11.18 -7.04 -15.22
N VAL A 33 11.08 -5.77 -14.80
CA VAL A 33 12.16 -5.04 -14.16
C VAL A 33 12.03 -5.48 -12.72
N GLY A 34 12.97 -6.29 -12.22
CA GLY A 34 13.00 -6.63 -10.79
C GLY A 34 12.96 -5.37 -9.92
N LEU A 35 12.98 -5.55 -8.59
CA LEU A 35 12.81 -4.46 -7.63
C LEU A 35 13.62 -3.21 -8.01
N ARG A 36 12.91 -2.11 -8.31
CA ARG A 36 13.53 -0.84 -8.63
C ARG A 36 13.88 -0.10 -7.35
N HIS A 37 15.09 0.42 -7.30
CA HIS A 37 15.54 1.36 -6.27
C HIS A 37 15.55 2.79 -6.82
N ASP A 38 15.59 3.78 -5.93
CA ASP A 38 15.60 5.21 -6.27
C ASP A 38 14.48 5.62 -7.25
N VAL A 39 13.28 5.07 -7.04
CA VAL A 39 12.13 5.26 -7.93
C VAL A 39 11.69 6.73 -7.89
N LYS A 40 11.57 7.33 -9.08
CA LYS A 40 10.96 8.65 -9.27
C LYS A 40 9.50 8.49 -9.64
N GLU A 41 8.63 8.75 -8.67
CA GLU A 41 7.18 8.75 -8.88
C GLU A 41 6.69 10.17 -9.14
N THR A 42 5.81 10.33 -10.12
CA THR A 42 5.30 11.65 -10.55
C THR A 42 3.94 11.99 -9.94
N GLY A 43 3.22 10.98 -9.45
CA GLY A 43 1.92 11.14 -8.82
C GLY A 43 2.00 11.48 -7.33
N PRO A 44 0.88 11.96 -6.74
CA PRO A 44 0.77 12.08 -5.30
C PRO A 44 1.05 10.72 -4.64
N LEU A 45 1.78 10.75 -3.54
CA LEU A 45 2.09 9.59 -2.73
C LEU A 45 1.25 9.60 -1.47
N TYR A 46 0.75 8.43 -1.10
CA TYR A 46 -0.19 8.26 0.00
C TYR A 46 0.32 7.25 1.01
N HIS A 47 -0.04 7.46 2.27
CA HIS A 47 0.19 6.53 3.37
C HIS A 47 -1.11 6.28 4.12
N GLY A 48 -1.50 5.02 4.23
CA GLY A 48 -2.67 4.60 5.02
C GLY A 48 -2.27 4.07 6.39
N THR A 49 -2.89 4.57 7.45
CA THR A 49 -2.60 4.18 8.84
C THR A 49 -3.79 4.45 9.76
N LYS A 50 -3.72 4.01 11.02
CA LYS A 50 -4.61 4.46 12.10
C LYS A 50 -3.95 5.44 13.07
N ALA A 51 -2.68 5.75 12.85
CA ALA A 51 -1.97 6.76 13.63
C ALA A 51 -2.55 8.14 13.36
N ASP A 52 -2.78 8.93 14.41
CA ASP A 52 -3.23 10.31 14.31
C ASP A 52 -2.03 11.26 14.24
N LEU A 53 -1.72 11.70 13.02
CA LEU A 53 -0.55 12.52 12.70
C LEU A 53 -0.97 13.88 12.16
N PRO A 54 -0.44 15.00 12.70
CA PRO A 54 -0.71 16.32 12.14
C PRO A 54 0.11 16.57 10.87
N VAL A 55 -0.37 17.49 10.03
CA VAL A 55 0.41 18.01 8.89
C VAL A 55 1.72 18.62 9.38
N GLY A 56 2.81 18.33 8.67
CA GLY A 56 4.19 18.69 9.02
C GLY A 56 4.92 17.65 9.87
N ALA A 57 4.21 16.64 10.40
CA ALA A 57 4.86 15.56 11.14
C ALA A 57 5.75 14.70 10.24
N LEU A 58 6.77 14.09 10.85
CA LEU A 58 7.63 13.09 10.21
C LEU A 58 7.25 11.70 10.72
N LEU A 59 6.79 10.85 9.82
CA LEU A 59 6.58 9.44 10.05
C LEU A 59 7.87 8.68 9.76
N THR A 60 8.54 8.20 10.81
CA THR A 60 9.80 7.47 10.70
C THR A 60 9.58 5.96 10.71
N PRO A 61 10.51 5.15 10.18
CA PRO A 61 10.56 3.72 10.50
C PRO A 61 10.77 3.50 12.01
N GLY A 62 10.62 2.26 12.48
CA GLY A 62 10.82 1.90 13.89
C GLY A 62 9.54 1.56 14.66
N TYR A 63 8.38 1.64 14.02
CA TYR A 63 7.10 1.21 14.62
C TYR A 63 6.86 -0.30 14.42
N PRO A 64 6.06 -0.96 15.28
CA PRO A 64 5.66 -2.35 15.07
C PRO A 64 4.94 -2.52 13.73
N SER A 65 5.33 -3.54 12.96
CA SER A 65 4.68 -3.87 11.69
C SER A 65 3.20 -4.20 11.87
N ASN A 66 2.38 -3.82 10.90
CA ASN A 66 0.97 -4.22 10.79
C ASN A 66 0.80 -5.68 10.34
N TYR A 67 1.90 -6.36 9.96
CA TYR A 67 1.90 -7.72 9.43
C TYR A 67 2.66 -8.70 10.35
N GLY A 68 2.17 -9.95 10.40
CA GLY A 68 2.86 -11.07 11.05
C GLY A 68 3.14 -10.85 12.54
N ALA A 69 4.34 -11.24 12.99
CA ALA A 69 4.78 -11.17 14.40
C ALA A 69 5.05 -9.75 14.93
N ARG A 70 4.62 -8.69 14.20
CA ARG A 70 4.74 -7.28 14.61
C ARG A 70 6.17 -6.82 14.92
N ARG A 71 7.14 -7.35 14.19
CA ARG A 71 8.54 -6.90 14.28
C ARG A 71 8.65 -5.41 13.97
N ILE A 72 9.66 -4.76 14.54
CA ILE A 72 9.98 -3.36 14.27
C ILE A 72 10.23 -3.21 12.77
N ALA A 73 9.43 -2.38 12.11
CA ALA A 73 9.51 -2.15 10.67
C ALA A 73 10.73 -1.29 10.35
N ARG A 74 11.62 -1.80 9.49
CA ARG A 74 12.78 -1.05 8.97
C ARG A 74 12.39 -0.03 7.90
N TYR A 75 11.17 -0.13 7.40
CA TYR A 75 10.65 0.71 6.32
C TYR A 75 9.30 1.31 6.66
N VAL A 76 9.02 2.47 6.07
CA VAL A 76 7.67 3.04 5.96
C VAL A 76 7.14 2.77 4.55
N TYR A 77 5.88 2.36 4.46
CA TYR A 77 5.23 1.99 3.20
C TYR A 77 4.38 3.13 2.67
N LEU A 78 4.36 3.30 1.35
CA LEU A 78 3.61 4.32 0.65
C LEU A 78 3.16 3.83 -0.72
N THR A 79 2.16 4.46 -1.33
CA THR A 79 1.67 4.07 -2.66
C THR A 79 1.28 5.29 -3.47
N ALA A 80 1.40 5.19 -4.79
CA ALA A 80 0.89 6.20 -5.72
C ALA A 80 -0.60 6.00 -6.07
N THR A 81 -1.30 5.10 -5.37
CA THR A 81 -2.73 4.83 -5.57
C THR A 81 -3.50 5.17 -4.30
N LEU A 82 -4.56 5.98 -4.43
CA LEU A 82 -5.41 6.32 -3.29
C LEU A 82 -6.08 5.05 -2.73
N ASP A 83 -6.55 4.17 -3.61
CA ASP A 83 -7.24 2.95 -3.22
C ASP A 83 -6.34 1.98 -2.43
N GLY A 84 -5.05 1.87 -2.80
CA GLY A 84 -4.07 1.13 -2.03
C GLY A 84 -3.83 1.72 -0.64
N ALA A 85 -3.83 3.04 -0.51
CA ALA A 85 -3.68 3.71 0.78
C ALA A 85 -4.93 3.57 1.65
N VAL A 86 -6.14 3.61 1.06
CA VAL A 86 -7.39 3.31 1.76
C VAL A 86 -7.36 1.89 2.32
N LEU A 87 -6.97 0.91 1.49
CA LEU A 87 -6.84 -0.47 1.94
C LEU A 87 -5.83 -0.60 3.09
N ALA A 88 -4.68 0.07 3.00
CA ALA A 88 -3.68 0.10 4.07
C ALA A 88 -4.25 0.69 5.38
N ALA A 89 -5.02 1.79 5.30
CA ALA A 89 -5.66 2.40 6.46
C ALA A 89 -6.71 1.49 7.12
N GLU A 90 -7.47 0.74 6.32
CA GLU A 90 -8.50 -0.19 6.80
C GLU A 90 -7.92 -1.49 7.42
N LEU A 91 -6.71 -1.86 6.99
CA LEU A 91 -5.98 -3.04 7.48
C LEU A 91 -4.99 -2.71 8.60
N ALA A 92 -4.62 -1.44 8.77
CA ALA A 92 -3.70 -1.01 9.81
C ALA A 92 -4.17 -1.43 11.21
N ASP A 93 -3.20 -1.79 12.05
CA ASP A 93 -3.50 -2.12 13.44
C ASP A 93 -3.74 -0.86 14.27
N GLY A 94 -4.53 -0.99 15.34
CA GLY A 94 -4.93 0.10 16.22
C GLY A 94 -6.44 0.26 16.37
N GLU A 95 -6.84 0.97 17.42
CA GLU A 95 -8.24 1.20 17.77
C GLU A 95 -8.83 2.48 17.14
N GLY A 96 -7.98 3.34 16.59
CA GLY A 96 -8.39 4.57 15.91
C GLY A 96 -9.05 4.32 14.54
N PRO A 97 -9.73 5.34 13.99
CA PRO A 97 -10.21 5.29 12.61
C PRO A 97 -9.04 5.19 11.63
N GLY A 98 -9.26 4.53 10.50
CA GLY A 98 -8.31 4.57 9.38
C GLY A 98 -8.20 6.01 8.86
N ARG A 99 -6.97 6.41 8.53
CA ARG A 99 -6.59 7.72 8.00
C ARG A 99 -5.70 7.52 6.78
N VAL A 100 -5.88 8.39 5.79
CA VAL A 100 -5.07 8.40 4.57
C VAL A 100 -4.37 9.74 4.46
N TYR A 101 -3.06 9.73 4.47
CA TYR A 101 -2.23 10.92 4.38
C TYR A 101 -1.64 11.08 3.00
N LEU A 102 -1.56 12.31 2.53
CA LEU A 102 -0.67 12.71 1.44
C LEU A 102 0.73 12.93 2.03
N VAL A 103 1.73 12.31 1.43
CA VAL A 103 3.09 12.26 2.00
C VAL A 103 4.16 12.62 0.98
N GLU A 104 5.25 13.20 1.49
CA GLU A 104 6.48 13.43 0.74
C GLU A 104 7.63 12.59 1.35
N PRO A 105 8.28 11.73 0.57
CA PRO A 105 9.51 11.08 1.00
C PRO A 105 10.61 12.10 1.27
N THR A 106 11.32 11.95 2.39
CA THR A 106 12.52 12.78 2.67
C THR A 106 13.80 12.18 2.09
N GLY A 107 13.73 10.94 1.59
CA GLY A 107 14.81 10.21 0.93
C GLY A 107 14.29 9.34 -0.21
N PRO A 108 15.14 8.46 -0.78
CA PRO A 108 14.75 7.58 -1.88
C PRO A 108 13.65 6.58 -1.47
N ILE A 109 12.90 6.15 -2.48
CA ILE A 109 11.89 5.09 -2.35
C ILE A 109 12.22 3.95 -3.30
N GLU A 110 11.81 2.74 -2.94
CA GLU A 110 12.00 1.53 -3.73
C GLU A 110 10.69 0.76 -3.86
N ASP A 111 10.58 -0.10 -4.87
CA ASP A 111 9.42 -0.97 -5.05
C ASP A 111 9.20 -1.84 -3.79
N ASP A 112 7.94 -1.98 -3.37
CA ASP A 112 7.58 -2.84 -2.25
C ASP A 112 7.71 -4.32 -2.64
N PRO A 113 8.66 -5.08 -2.06
CA PRO A 113 8.87 -6.48 -2.40
C PRO A 113 7.72 -7.39 -1.97
N ASN A 114 6.84 -6.94 -1.07
CA ASN A 114 5.70 -7.73 -0.60
C ASN A 114 4.60 -7.86 -1.66
N VAL A 115 4.59 -6.98 -2.66
CA VAL A 115 3.55 -6.95 -3.70
C VAL A 115 4.10 -6.83 -5.13
N THR A 116 5.37 -6.44 -5.28
CA THR A 116 6.07 -6.36 -6.58
C THR A 116 6.60 -7.73 -6.99
N ASP A 117 6.36 -8.12 -8.24
CA ASP A 117 6.78 -9.42 -8.82
C ASP A 117 6.25 -10.67 -8.08
N GLN A 118 5.26 -10.51 -7.17
CA GLN A 118 4.69 -11.62 -6.42
C GLN A 118 3.62 -12.37 -7.23
N LYS A 119 2.48 -11.70 -7.49
CA LYS A 119 1.35 -12.27 -8.24
C LYS A 119 1.36 -11.87 -9.71
N PHE A 120 1.86 -10.68 -10.00
CA PHE A 120 1.94 -10.12 -11.34
C PHE A 120 3.35 -9.58 -11.55
N PRO A 121 3.88 -9.62 -12.79
CA PRO A 121 5.18 -9.05 -13.06
C PRO A 121 5.14 -7.54 -12.78
N GLY A 122 6.16 -7.06 -12.10
CA GLY A 122 6.35 -5.66 -11.74
C GLY A 122 5.55 -5.19 -10.54
N ASN A 123 5.38 -3.86 -10.49
CA ASN A 123 4.66 -3.17 -9.44
C ASN A 123 3.37 -2.50 -9.96
N PRO A 124 2.36 -3.28 -10.39
CA PRO A 124 1.09 -2.70 -10.88
C PRO A 124 0.32 -1.97 -9.78
N SER A 125 0.56 -2.32 -8.51
CA SER A 125 -0.03 -1.63 -7.36
C SER A 125 0.61 -0.26 -7.07
N ARG A 126 1.76 0.04 -7.70
CA ARG A 126 2.59 1.23 -7.44
C ARG A 126 2.81 1.43 -5.94
N SER A 127 3.15 0.35 -5.26
CA SER A 127 3.44 0.31 -3.82
C SER A 127 4.94 0.35 -3.61
N TYR A 128 5.38 1.15 -2.65
CA TYR A 128 6.76 1.46 -2.40
C TYR A 128 7.07 1.34 -0.92
N ARG A 129 8.36 1.31 -0.59
CA ARG A 129 8.86 1.44 0.77
C ARG A 129 10.05 2.38 0.82
N THR A 130 10.31 2.96 1.98
CA THR A 130 11.49 3.80 2.24
C THR A 130 12.04 3.60 3.64
N GLY A 131 13.36 3.67 3.77
CA GLY A 131 14.06 3.68 5.06
C GLY A 131 14.16 5.08 5.68
N ASP A 132 13.80 6.12 4.92
CA ASP A 132 13.80 7.51 5.38
C ASP A 132 12.41 7.94 5.86
N PRO A 133 12.31 9.01 6.67
CA PRO A 133 11.02 9.54 7.09
C PRO A 133 10.12 9.97 5.93
N LEU A 134 8.81 9.84 6.12
CA LEU A 134 7.79 10.48 5.29
C LEU A 134 7.27 11.73 5.99
N ARG A 135 7.23 12.86 5.29
CA ARG A 135 6.57 14.07 5.78
C ARG A 135 5.08 14.03 5.45
N ILE A 136 4.23 14.25 6.45
CA ILE A 136 2.80 14.43 6.24
C ILE A 136 2.57 15.83 5.66
N ILE A 137 2.04 15.92 4.45
CA ILE A 137 1.75 17.21 3.79
C ILE A 137 0.24 17.50 3.68
N GLY A 138 -0.61 16.51 3.97
CA GLY A 138 -2.05 16.67 4.03
C GLY A 138 -2.75 15.39 4.47
N GLU A 139 -4.03 15.49 4.79
CA GLU A 139 -4.92 14.35 5.03
C GLU A 139 -5.97 14.30 3.91
N VAL A 140 -6.17 13.12 3.34
CA VAL A 140 -7.23 12.86 2.37
C VAL A 140 -8.47 12.45 3.15
N THR A 141 -9.54 13.25 3.02
CA THR A 141 -10.84 13.00 3.66
C THR A 141 -11.90 12.62 2.62
N GLY A 142 -12.96 11.93 3.05
CA GLY A 142 -14.10 11.62 2.18
C GLY A 142 -13.83 10.52 1.15
N TRP A 143 -12.77 9.72 1.35
CA TRP A 143 -12.54 8.51 0.57
C TRP A 143 -13.59 7.45 0.90
N GLN A 144 -13.87 6.59 -0.09
CA GLN A 144 -14.83 5.50 0.04
C GLN A 144 -14.10 4.23 0.50
N GLY A 145 -14.48 3.69 1.65
CA GLY A 145 -13.95 2.43 2.14
C GLY A 145 -14.41 1.21 1.33
N HIS A 146 -13.70 0.10 1.51
CA HIS A 146 -14.00 -1.17 0.86
C HIS A 146 -15.20 -1.87 1.51
N PRO A 147 -15.94 -2.71 0.76
CA PRO A 147 -17.01 -3.53 1.33
C PRO A 147 -16.47 -4.42 2.46
N PRO A 148 -17.19 -4.55 3.60
CA PRO A 148 -16.72 -5.35 4.74
C PRO A 148 -16.33 -6.79 4.38
N ALA A 149 -17.11 -7.44 3.51
CA ALA A 149 -16.82 -8.79 3.04
C ALA A 149 -15.47 -8.91 2.30
N VAL A 150 -15.03 -7.86 1.61
CA VAL A 150 -13.71 -7.81 0.95
C VAL A 150 -12.61 -7.70 2.02
N LEU A 151 -12.78 -6.81 2.99
CA LEU A 151 -11.82 -6.63 4.09
C LEU A 151 -11.66 -7.90 4.92
N ASP A 152 -12.75 -8.57 5.26
CA ASP A 152 -12.72 -9.81 6.04
C ASP A 152 -11.96 -10.92 5.32
N ARG A 153 -12.14 -11.00 4.00
CA ARG A 153 -11.43 -11.95 3.15
C ARG A 153 -9.93 -11.66 3.10
N ILE A 154 -9.54 -10.39 3.01
CA ILE A 154 -8.13 -9.99 3.00
C ILE A 154 -7.50 -10.26 4.37
N ARG A 155 -8.19 -9.92 5.46
CA ARG A 155 -7.75 -10.21 6.84
C ARG A 155 -7.59 -11.70 7.09
N GLU A 156 -8.50 -12.54 6.57
CA GLU A 156 -8.38 -13.99 6.65
C GLU A 156 -7.12 -14.49 5.94
N ARG A 157 -6.85 -14.01 4.72
CA ARG A 157 -5.62 -14.35 3.99
C ARG A 157 -4.36 -13.91 4.73
N MET A 158 -4.36 -12.71 5.32
CA MET A 158 -3.25 -12.24 6.14
C MET A 158 -3.03 -13.13 7.37
N ARG A 159 -4.11 -13.58 8.02
CA ARG A 159 -4.05 -14.51 9.17
C ARG A 159 -3.54 -15.89 8.75
N GLN A 160 -3.92 -16.39 7.57
CA GLN A 160 -3.41 -17.64 7.01
C GLN A 160 -1.91 -17.54 6.71
N ALA A 161 -1.49 -16.49 5.99
CA ALA A 161 -0.09 -16.23 5.71
C ALA A 161 0.76 -16.15 6.99
N ALA A 162 0.25 -15.47 8.03
CA ALA A 162 0.93 -15.40 9.34
C ALA A 162 1.07 -16.76 10.02
N ARG A 163 0.06 -17.66 9.90
CA ARG A 163 0.14 -19.04 10.43
C ARG A 163 1.15 -19.91 9.68
N GLU A 164 1.35 -19.62 8.39
CA GLU A 164 2.33 -20.28 7.53
C GLU A 164 3.76 -19.70 7.71
N GLY A 165 3.92 -18.70 8.58
CA GLY A 165 5.20 -18.06 8.84
C GLY A 165 5.64 -17.08 7.75
N ILE A 166 4.73 -16.69 6.85
CA ILE A 166 4.98 -15.66 5.84
C ILE A 166 4.92 -14.29 6.54
N GLU A 167 6.07 -13.62 6.56
CA GLU A 167 6.24 -12.32 7.19
C GLU A 167 6.46 -11.23 6.14
N ALA A 168 6.29 -9.96 6.55
CA ALA A 168 6.71 -8.84 5.73
C ALA A 168 8.24 -8.88 5.52
N ILE A 169 8.66 -8.72 4.27
CA ILE A 169 10.07 -8.69 3.89
C ILE A 169 10.67 -7.39 4.46
N ASN A 170 11.53 -7.54 5.47
CA ASN A 170 12.16 -6.46 6.23
C ASN A 170 13.67 -6.31 5.97
N GLU A 171 14.18 -7.00 4.95
CA GLU A 171 15.60 -6.95 4.55
C GLU A 171 15.94 -5.66 3.79
#